data_AF-A0A3C1WCQ2-F1
#
_entry.id   AF-A0A3C1WCQ2-F1
#
_cell.length_a   1.000
_cell.length_b   1.000
_cell.length_c   1.000
_cell.angle_alpha   90.00
_cell.angle_beta   90.00
_cell.angle_gamma   90.00
#
_symmetry.space_group_name_H-M   'P 1'
#
loop_
_entity.id
_entity.type
_entity.pdbx_description
1 polymer ?
#
loop_
_entity_poly.entity_id
_entity_poly.type
_entity_poly.pdbx_seq_one_letter_code
_entity_poly.pdbx_strand_id
1 'polypeptide(L)'
;VVVAGFQGVDEQGHITTLGRGGSDTTAVALAAALNADECQIYTDVDGVYTTDPRIEPKARKMKSVSYEEMLEMASLGSKVLQIRSVEFASKYKVPLRVLSSLIDNPEGTLITSEENIMEQAVISGIAHNIDEAKLSLIGVPDEPGIAFKILKPISEANIEVDMIVQSVSAR
;
A
#
# COMPACT_ATOMS: atom_id res chain seq x y z
N VAL A 1 4.45 -12.55 -24.17
CA VAL A 1 3.42 -13.46 -23.59
C VAL A 1 2.37 -12.58 -22.94
N VAL A 2 1.09 -12.92 -23.06
CA VAL A 2 -0.01 -12.23 -22.35
C VAL A 2 -0.56 -13.20 -21.32
N VAL A 3 -0.67 -12.75 -20.07
CA VAL A 3 -1.16 -13.55 -18.94
C VAL A 3 -2.36 -12.83 -18.32
N ALA A 4 -3.38 -13.59 -17.92
CA ALA A 4 -4.50 -13.02 -17.18
C ALA A 4 -4.05 -12.60 -15.77
N GLY A 5 -4.34 -11.36 -15.38
CA GLY A 5 -4.18 -10.90 -14.00
C GLY A 5 -5.31 -11.36 -13.08
N PHE A 6 -5.16 -11.15 -11.77
CA PHE A 6 -6.17 -11.35 -10.72
C PHE A 6 -6.60 -12.80 -10.46
N GLN A 7 -6.32 -13.71 -11.39
CA GLN A 7 -6.74 -15.10 -11.36
C GLN A 7 -5.57 -16.02 -11.01
N GLY A 8 -5.88 -17.14 -10.34
CA GLY A 8 -4.93 -18.18 -10.00
C GLY A 8 -5.60 -19.54 -9.97
N VAL A 9 -4.83 -20.57 -9.60
CA VAL A 9 -5.30 -21.94 -9.48
C VAL A 9 -4.82 -22.50 -8.15
N ASP A 10 -5.70 -23.19 -7.41
CA ASP A 10 -5.33 -23.89 -6.18
C ASP A 10 -4.64 -25.25 -6.47
N GLU A 11 -4.22 -25.96 -5.42
CA GLU A 11 -3.54 -27.25 -5.57
C GLU A 11 -4.41 -28.35 -6.22
N GLN A 12 -5.74 -28.20 -6.21
CA GLN A 12 -6.68 -29.13 -6.82
C GLN A 12 -7.07 -28.75 -8.26
N GLY A 13 -6.56 -27.63 -8.78
CA GLY A 13 -6.88 -27.18 -10.12
C GLY A 13 -8.11 -26.26 -10.20
N HIS A 14 -8.68 -25.82 -9.07
CA HIS A 14 -9.81 -24.90 -9.10
C HIS A 14 -9.35 -23.47 -9.35
N ILE A 15 -10.12 -22.75 -10.18
CA ILE A 15 -9.87 -21.33 -10.45
C ILE A 15 -10.19 -20.52 -9.19
N THR A 16 -9.25 -19.69 -8.77
CA THR A 16 -9.39 -18.77 -7.64
C THR A 16 -9.06 -17.34 -8.05
N THR A 17 -9.38 -16.37 -7.19
CA THR A 17 -9.07 -14.96 -7.40
C THR A 17 -8.21 -14.44 -6.26
N LEU A 18 -7.36 -13.45 -6.55
CA LEU A 18 -6.42 -12.87 -5.59
C LEU A 18 -7.02 -11.70 -4.78
N GLY A 19 -8.31 -11.40 -4.96
CA GLY A 19 -8.97 -10.25 -4.34
C GLY A 19 -8.59 -8.91 -4.99
N ARG A 20 -9.02 -7.79 -4.38
CA ARG A 20 -8.77 -6.44 -4.93
C ARG A 20 -7.27 -6.20 -5.13
N GLY A 21 -6.89 -5.62 -6.27
CA GLY A 21 -5.48 -5.43 -6.67
C GLY A 21 -4.78 -6.71 -7.13
N GLY A 22 -5.53 -7.79 -7.38
CA GLY A 22 -4.95 -9.05 -7.80
C GLY A 22 -4.17 -8.99 -9.12
N SER A 23 -4.48 -8.07 -10.03
CA SER A 23 -3.73 -7.89 -11.28
C SER A 23 -2.30 -7.43 -11.01
N ASP A 24 -2.13 -6.38 -10.20
CA ASP A 24 -0.81 -5.89 -9.80
C ASP A 24 -0.04 -6.99 -9.08
N THR A 25 -0.69 -7.67 -8.13
CA THR A 25 -0.07 -8.81 -7.41
C THR A 25 0.38 -9.91 -8.37
N THR A 26 -0.40 -10.20 -9.42
CA THR A 26 -0.02 -11.19 -10.45
C THR A 26 1.21 -10.75 -11.21
N ALA A 27 1.27 -9.46 -11.60
CA ALA A 27 2.41 -8.90 -12.32
C ALA A 27 3.69 -8.99 -11.50
N VAL A 28 3.64 -8.61 -10.22
CA VAL A 28 4.80 -8.71 -9.31
C VAL A 28 5.20 -10.17 -9.08
N ALA A 29 4.24 -11.08 -8.92
CA ALA A 29 4.55 -12.50 -8.74
C ALA A 29 5.24 -13.12 -9.95
N LEU A 30 4.79 -12.76 -11.17
CA LEU A 30 5.44 -13.20 -12.40
C LEU A 30 6.84 -12.59 -12.54
N ALA A 31 7.00 -11.30 -12.25
CA ALA A 31 8.29 -10.63 -12.28
C ALA A 31 9.30 -11.28 -11.31
N ALA A 32 8.86 -11.61 -10.09
CA ALA A 32 9.66 -12.36 -9.13
C ALA A 32 10.05 -13.75 -9.67
N ALA A 33 9.08 -14.52 -10.17
CA ALA A 33 9.33 -15.88 -10.68
C ALA A 33 10.27 -15.91 -11.90
N LEU A 34 10.23 -14.85 -12.71
CA LEU A 34 11.06 -14.71 -13.91
C LEU A 34 12.40 -14.01 -13.66
N ASN A 35 12.67 -13.53 -12.44
CA ASN A 35 13.81 -12.67 -12.10
C ASN A 35 13.90 -11.45 -13.03
N ALA A 36 12.77 -10.77 -13.23
CA ALA A 36 12.72 -9.56 -14.05
C ALA A 36 13.48 -8.40 -13.38
N ASP A 37 14.10 -7.54 -14.19
CA ASP A 37 14.83 -6.36 -13.70
C ASP A 37 13.90 -5.33 -13.01
N GLU A 38 12.69 -5.15 -13.54
CA GLU A 38 11.63 -4.36 -12.93
C GLU A 38 10.24 -4.85 -13.36
N CYS A 39 9.22 -4.54 -12.55
CA CYS A 39 7.81 -4.73 -12.86
C CYS A 39 7.12 -3.39 -13.05
N GLN A 40 6.70 -3.12 -14.27
CA GLN A 40 6.04 -1.86 -14.66
C GLN A 40 4.53 -1.96 -14.49
N ILE A 41 3.95 -1.06 -13.69
CA ILE A 41 2.51 -0.93 -13.49
C ILE A 41 2.04 0.30 -14.25
N TYR A 42 1.31 0.06 -15.35
CA TYR A 42 0.70 1.12 -16.15
C TYR A 42 -0.72 1.42 -15.65
N THR A 43 -1.00 2.69 -15.39
CA THR A 43 -2.27 3.16 -14.83
C THR A 43 -2.63 4.55 -15.39
N ASP A 44 -3.68 5.18 -14.88
CA ASP A 44 -4.14 6.53 -15.28
C ASP A 44 -3.36 7.67 -14.58
N VAL A 45 -2.58 7.36 -13.55
CA VAL A 45 -1.65 8.28 -12.90
C VAL A 45 -0.22 8.10 -13.41
N ASP A 46 0.55 9.19 -13.43
CA ASP A 46 1.90 9.22 -14.02
C ASP A 46 3.05 9.06 -13.02
N GLY A 47 2.71 8.70 -11.78
CA GLY A 47 3.63 8.35 -10.70
C GLY A 47 3.03 8.59 -9.33
N VAL A 48 3.88 8.49 -8.31
CA VAL A 48 3.55 8.81 -6.92
C VAL A 48 3.99 10.24 -6.63
N TYR A 49 3.14 11.01 -5.96
CA TYR A 49 3.40 12.41 -5.61
C TYR A 49 3.64 12.57 -4.12
N THR A 50 4.32 13.65 -3.73
CA THR A 50 4.53 14.02 -2.31
C THR A 50 3.24 14.17 -1.52
N THR A 51 2.13 14.49 -2.17
CA THR A 51 0.77 14.44 -1.63
C THR A 51 -0.22 14.47 -2.80
N ASP A 52 -1.54 14.46 -2.56
CA ASP A 52 -2.54 14.53 -3.63
C ASP A 52 -2.46 15.89 -4.37
N PRO A 53 -2.07 15.92 -5.67
CA PRO A 53 -1.95 17.15 -6.44
C PRO A 53 -3.30 17.84 -6.68
N ARG A 54 -4.43 17.16 -6.46
CA ARG A 54 -5.78 17.73 -6.52
C ARG A 54 -6.07 18.63 -5.30
N ILE A 55 -5.36 18.42 -4.20
CA ILE A 55 -5.50 19.17 -2.94
C ILE A 55 -4.41 20.22 -2.82
N GLU A 56 -3.15 19.84 -3.08
CA GLU A 56 -2.01 20.76 -3.06
C GLU A 56 -1.36 20.86 -4.45
N PRO A 57 -1.58 21.96 -5.18
CA PRO A 57 -1.01 22.15 -6.53
C PRO A 57 0.52 22.14 -6.59
N LYS A 58 1.22 22.37 -5.46
CA LYS A 58 2.69 22.29 -5.37
C LYS A 58 3.21 20.88 -5.13
N ALA A 59 2.34 19.86 -5.07
CA ALA A 59 2.76 18.48 -4.94
C ALA A 59 3.72 18.11 -6.09
N ARG A 60 4.81 17.41 -5.78
CA ARG A 60 5.83 17.03 -6.76
C ARG A 60 5.79 15.53 -6.97
N LYS A 61 5.92 15.10 -8.22
CA LYS A 61 6.13 13.70 -8.54
C LYS A 61 7.47 13.24 -7.99
N MET A 62 7.46 12.11 -7.29
CA MET A 62 8.67 11.47 -6.77
C MET A 62 9.36 10.71 -7.90
N LYS A 63 10.69 10.83 -7.99
CA LYS A 63 11.48 10.00 -8.90
C LYS A 63 11.58 8.57 -8.40
N SER A 64 11.77 8.43 -7.08
CA SER A 64 11.83 7.16 -6.38
C SER A 64 11.21 7.27 -4.99
N VAL A 65 10.73 6.15 -4.46
CA VAL A 65 10.20 5.98 -3.10
C VAL A 65 10.57 4.59 -2.60
N SER A 66 10.79 4.41 -1.30
CA SER A 66 11.11 3.08 -0.78
C SER A 66 9.87 2.18 -0.75
N TYR A 67 10.05 0.87 -0.66
CA TYR A 67 8.92 -0.04 -0.45
C TYR A 67 8.16 0.30 0.83
N GLU A 68 8.87 0.57 1.91
CA GLU A 68 8.33 0.89 3.23
C GLU A 68 7.54 2.20 3.19
N GLU A 69 8.09 3.25 2.58
CA GLU A 69 7.40 4.52 2.41
C GLU A 69 6.13 4.37 1.56
N MET A 70 6.21 3.60 0.47
CA MET A 70 5.04 3.37 -0.39
C MET A 70 3.97 2.55 0.33
N LEU A 71 4.36 1.57 1.16
CA LEU A 71 3.42 0.79 1.96
C LEU A 71 2.65 1.68 2.95
N GLU A 72 3.36 2.55 3.67
CA GLU A 72 2.75 3.49 4.61
C GLU A 72 1.88 4.53 3.91
N MET A 73 2.32 5.05 2.77
CA MET A 73 1.50 5.97 1.98
C MET A 73 0.23 5.29 1.48
N ALA A 74 0.32 4.05 1.00
CA ALA A 74 -0.81 3.29 0.48
C ALA A 74 -1.80 2.88 1.58
N SER A 75 -1.32 2.51 2.76
CA SER A 75 -2.18 2.18 3.91
C SER A 75 -2.97 3.40 4.40
N LEU A 76 -2.37 4.59 4.37
CA LEU A 76 -2.96 5.84 4.89
C LEU A 76 -3.73 6.66 3.84
N GLY A 77 -4.08 6.07 2.69
CA GLY A 77 -5.02 6.65 1.72
C GLY A 77 -4.44 7.02 0.35
N SER A 78 -3.17 6.75 0.06
CA SER A 78 -2.65 6.87 -1.31
C SER A 78 -3.21 5.74 -2.19
N LYS A 79 -4.10 6.08 -3.12
CA LYS A 79 -4.81 5.12 -3.98
C LYS A 79 -4.06 4.76 -5.28
N VAL A 80 -2.74 4.97 -5.32
CA VAL A 80 -1.92 4.79 -6.54
C VAL A 80 -1.62 3.33 -6.84
N LEU A 81 -1.27 2.55 -5.82
CA LEU A 81 -0.99 1.12 -5.93
C LEU A 81 -1.75 0.35 -4.86
N GLN A 82 -2.06 -0.91 -5.16
CA GLN A 82 -2.63 -1.78 -4.15
C GLN A 82 -1.54 -2.30 -3.20
N ILE A 83 -1.77 -2.16 -1.89
CA ILE A 83 -0.79 -2.44 -0.81
C ILE A 83 -0.12 -3.81 -0.98
N ARG A 84 -0.89 -4.87 -1.25
CA ARG A 84 -0.37 -6.23 -1.36
C ARG A 84 0.63 -6.41 -2.49
N SER A 85 0.52 -5.67 -3.60
CA SER A 85 1.50 -5.75 -4.69
C SER A 85 2.85 -5.16 -4.27
N VAL A 86 2.83 -4.06 -3.51
CA VAL A 86 4.03 -3.43 -2.94
C VAL A 86 4.65 -4.32 -1.87
N GLU A 87 3.84 -4.96 -1.01
CA GLU A 87 4.32 -5.92 -0.02
C GLU A 87 5.04 -7.09 -0.69
N PHE A 88 4.44 -7.64 -1.76
CA PHE A 88 5.03 -8.73 -2.52
C PHE A 88 6.34 -8.30 -3.18
N ALA A 89 6.38 -7.10 -3.76
CA ALA A 89 7.58 -6.55 -4.37
C ALA A 89 8.71 -6.37 -3.35
N SER A 90 8.40 -5.85 -2.16
CA SER A 90 9.37 -5.72 -1.06
C SER A 90 9.92 -7.08 -0.62
N LYS A 91 9.03 -8.07 -0.47
CA LYS A 91 9.38 -9.42 -0.04
C LYS A 91 10.33 -10.12 -1.01
N TYR A 92 10.06 -10.03 -2.31
CA TYR A 92 10.85 -10.69 -3.36
C TYR A 92 11.88 -9.77 -4.01
N LYS A 93 12.06 -8.55 -3.49
CA LYS A 93 13.00 -7.53 -3.98
C LYS A 93 12.84 -7.25 -5.48
N VAL A 94 11.59 -7.14 -5.94
CA VAL A 94 11.24 -6.79 -7.32
C VAL A 94 11.01 -5.27 -7.42
N PRO A 95 11.87 -4.51 -8.11
CA PRO A 95 11.63 -3.08 -8.32
C PRO A 95 10.32 -2.85 -9.06
N LEU A 96 9.49 -1.92 -8.58
CA LEU A 96 8.24 -1.54 -9.24
C LEU A 96 8.37 -0.16 -9.88
N ARG A 97 7.75 0.03 -11.04
CA ARG A 97 7.65 1.35 -11.64
C ARG A 97 6.21 1.69 -11.95
N VAL A 98 5.70 2.77 -11.35
CA VAL A 98 4.35 3.29 -11.65
C VAL A 98 4.45 4.23 -12.85
N LEU A 99 3.68 3.95 -13.89
CA LEU A 99 3.70 4.67 -15.17
C LEU A 99 2.28 5.04 -15.60
N SER A 100 2.14 6.15 -16.32
CA SER A 100 0.87 6.47 -16.97
C SER A 100 0.80 5.82 -18.35
N SER A 101 -0.31 5.17 -18.67
CA SER A 101 -0.61 4.72 -20.04
C SER A 101 -1.08 5.86 -20.96
N LEU A 102 -1.22 7.08 -20.44
CA LEU A 102 -1.74 8.25 -21.16
C LEU A 102 -0.64 9.19 -21.67
N ILE A 103 0.63 8.90 -21.37
CA ILE A 103 1.79 9.73 -21.69
C ILE A 103 2.77 8.91 -22.52
N ASP A 104 3.33 9.51 -23.58
CA ASP A 104 4.41 8.90 -24.35
C ASP A 104 5.74 8.97 -23.57
N ASN A 105 6.43 7.83 -23.46
CA ASN A 105 7.70 7.67 -22.73
C ASN A 105 7.67 8.22 -21.28
N PRO A 106 6.77 7.71 -20.42
CA PRO A 106 6.66 8.18 -19.04
C PRO A 106 7.88 7.74 -18.22
N GLU A 107 8.46 8.65 -17.42
CA GLU A 107 9.53 8.30 -16.47
C GLU A 107 9.00 7.56 -15.23
N GLY A 108 7.77 7.91 -14.82
CA GLY A 108 7.09 7.31 -13.68
C GLY A 108 7.71 7.60 -12.32
N THR A 109 7.40 6.74 -11.37
CA THR A 109 8.07 6.67 -10.05
C THR A 109 8.58 5.26 -9.82
N LEU A 110 9.85 5.13 -9.45
CA LEU A 110 10.48 3.86 -9.09
C LEU A 110 10.28 3.56 -7.59
N ILE A 111 9.70 2.42 -7.27
CA ILE A 111 9.60 1.90 -5.91
C ILE A 111 10.65 0.81 -5.75
N THR A 112 11.56 0.99 -4.80
CA THR A 112 12.74 0.11 -4.64
C THR A 112 13.16 0.04 -3.16
N SER A 113 14.22 -0.70 -2.85
CA SER A 113 14.78 -0.72 -1.49
C SER A 113 15.39 0.63 -1.14
N GLU A 114 15.30 1.02 0.12
CA GLU A 114 15.84 2.29 0.63
C GLU A 114 17.34 2.48 0.32
N GLU A 115 18.12 1.39 0.30
CA GLU A 115 19.56 1.40 -0.06
C GLU A 115 19.84 1.95 -1.46
N ASN A 116 18.86 1.90 -2.38
CA ASN A 116 18.98 2.40 -3.74
C ASN A 116 18.58 3.88 -3.87
N ILE A 117 18.18 4.53 -2.77
CA ILE A 117 17.70 5.92 -2.75
C ILE A 117 18.79 6.79 -2.13
N MET A 118 19.31 7.75 -2.90
CA MET A 118 20.43 8.59 -2.48
C MET A 118 20.04 9.66 -1.45
N GLU A 119 18.82 10.21 -1.55
CA GLU A 119 18.33 11.27 -0.67
C GLU A 119 17.35 10.68 0.35
N GLN A 120 17.72 10.68 1.63
CA GLN A 120 16.82 10.32 2.73
C GLN A 120 16.13 11.58 3.27
N ALA A 121 14.94 11.87 2.75
CA ALA A 121 14.08 12.89 3.33
C ALA A 121 13.53 12.39 4.68
N VAL A 122 13.50 13.26 5.70
CA VAL A 122 12.85 12.93 6.98
C VAL A 122 11.34 12.71 6.80
N ILE A 123 10.75 13.37 5.80
CA ILE A 123 9.35 13.22 5.39
C ILE A 123 9.34 13.11 3.87
N SER A 124 8.99 11.93 3.35
CA SER A 124 8.88 11.69 1.91
C SER A 124 7.55 12.15 1.34
N GLY A 125 6.45 11.95 2.07
CA GLY A 125 5.12 12.34 1.59
C GLY A 125 4.07 12.49 2.68
N ILE A 126 2.90 12.98 2.27
CA ILE A 126 1.71 13.16 3.10
C ILE A 126 0.54 12.48 2.38
N ALA A 127 0.06 11.38 2.96
CA ALA A 127 -1.21 10.76 2.61
C ALA A 127 -2.31 11.26 3.57
N HIS A 128 -3.56 11.16 3.14
CA HIS A 128 -4.70 11.48 3.99
C HIS A 128 -5.88 10.57 3.62
N ASN A 129 -6.68 10.23 4.63
CA ASN A 129 -7.94 9.53 4.47
C ASN A 129 -9.03 10.31 5.20
N ILE A 130 -10.13 10.62 4.49
CA ILE A 130 -11.29 11.34 5.06
C ILE A 130 -12.45 10.40 5.35
N ASP A 131 -12.37 9.14 4.91
CA ASP A 131 -13.44 8.16 5.01
C ASP A 131 -13.34 7.34 6.32
N GLU A 132 -12.96 8.00 7.43
CA GLU A 132 -12.74 7.37 8.74
C GLU A 132 -13.56 8.02 9.85
N ALA A 133 -14.02 7.20 10.79
CA ALA A 133 -14.69 7.64 11.99
C ALA A 133 -13.78 7.48 13.21
N LYS A 134 -13.54 8.56 13.96
CA LYS A 134 -12.82 8.51 15.22
C LYS A 134 -13.76 8.16 16.37
N LEU A 135 -13.55 7.01 17.01
CA LEU A 135 -14.20 6.66 18.27
C LEU A 135 -13.23 6.84 19.43
N SER A 136 -13.72 7.34 20.57
CA SER A 136 -12.93 7.50 21.79
C SER A 136 -13.67 6.92 22.97
N LEU A 137 -13.05 5.95 23.64
CA LEU A 137 -13.57 5.32 24.84
C LEU A 137 -12.89 5.94 26.07
N ILE A 138 -13.68 6.52 26.97
CA ILE A 138 -13.19 7.21 28.16
C ILE A 138 -13.49 6.36 29.38
N GLY A 139 -12.58 6.37 30.36
CA GLY A 139 -12.76 5.63 31.61
C GLY A 139 -12.60 4.12 31.43
N VAL A 140 -11.83 3.70 30.44
CA VAL A 140 -11.50 2.30 30.19
C VAL A 140 -10.58 1.81 31.32
N PRO A 141 -10.96 0.76 32.09
CA PRO A 141 -10.12 0.21 33.14
C PRO A 141 -8.79 -0.31 32.58
N ASP A 142 -7.69 0.01 33.25
CA ASP A 142 -6.35 -0.48 32.90
C ASP A 142 -6.08 -1.84 33.54
N GLU A 143 -6.80 -2.86 33.07
CA GLU A 143 -6.63 -4.26 33.49
C GLU A 143 -6.50 -5.21 32.28
N PRO A 144 -5.76 -6.33 32.43
CA PRO A 144 -5.60 -7.30 31.35
C PRO A 144 -6.94 -7.81 30.79
N GLY A 145 -7.05 -7.87 29.46
CA GLY A 145 -8.23 -8.39 28.77
C GLY A 145 -9.29 -7.36 28.38
N ILE A 146 -9.16 -6.09 28.81
CA ILE A 146 -10.10 -5.02 28.42
C ILE A 146 -10.03 -4.72 26.92
N ALA A 147 -8.83 -4.61 26.35
CA ALA A 147 -8.66 -4.42 24.90
C ALA A 147 -9.36 -5.52 24.09
N PHE A 148 -9.30 -6.78 24.54
CA PHE A 148 -10.02 -7.89 23.91
C PHE A 148 -11.54 -7.73 24.02
N LYS A 149 -12.07 -7.36 25.19
CA LYS A 149 -13.51 -7.09 25.37
C LYS A 149 -14.02 -5.98 24.45
N ILE A 150 -13.16 -5.01 24.11
CA ILE A 150 -13.48 -3.91 23.20
C ILE A 150 -13.37 -4.34 21.74
N LEU A 151 -12.23 -4.94 21.34
CA LEU A 151 -11.93 -5.22 19.93
C LEU A 151 -12.63 -6.49 19.40
N LYS A 152 -12.92 -7.47 20.26
CA LYS A 152 -13.54 -8.73 19.84
C LYS A 152 -14.91 -8.52 19.18
N PRO A 153 -15.87 -7.78 19.77
CA PRO A 153 -17.17 -7.54 19.13
C PRO A 153 -17.05 -6.76 17.81
N ILE A 154 -16.08 -5.85 17.71
CA ILE A 154 -15.81 -5.06 16.49
C ILE A 154 -15.32 -5.99 15.37
N SER A 155 -14.38 -6.88 15.69
CA SER A 155 -13.89 -7.91 14.76
C SER A 155 -14.96 -8.93 14.38
N GLU A 156 -15.78 -9.40 15.33
CA GLU A 156 -16.92 -10.30 15.07
C GLU A 156 -17.97 -9.65 14.15
N ALA A 157 -18.07 -8.32 14.17
CA ALA A 157 -18.91 -7.54 13.26
C ALA A 157 -18.25 -7.26 11.89
N ASN A 158 -17.03 -7.73 11.64
CA ASN A 158 -16.22 -7.45 10.45
C ASN A 158 -16.03 -5.94 10.19
N ILE A 159 -15.86 -5.16 11.26
CA ILE A 159 -15.53 -3.73 11.16
C ILE A 159 -14.00 -3.61 11.20
N GLU A 160 -13.44 -2.99 10.17
CA GLU A 160 -12.01 -2.71 10.07
C GLU A 160 -11.62 -1.59 11.04
N VAL A 161 -10.58 -1.84 11.83
CA VAL A 161 -9.98 -0.86 12.74
C VAL A 161 -8.62 -0.50 12.18
N ASP A 162 -8.44 0.77 11.84
CA ASP A 162 -7.19 1.29 11.32
C ASP A 162 -6.23 1.63 12.49
N MET A 163 -6.38 2.82 13.09
CA MET A 163 -5.49 3.27 14.16
C MET A 163 -6.05 3.02 15.56
N ILE A 164 -5.25 2.38 16.42
CA ILE A 164 -5.53 2.22 17.85
C ILE A 164 -4.54 3.06 18.66
N VAL A 165 -5.05 4.00 19.44
CA VAL A 165 -4.25 4.80 20.37
C VAL A 165 -4.80 4.63 21.78
N GLN A 166 -3.95 4.14 22.69
CA GLN A 166 -4.24 4.10 24.12
C GLN A 166 -3.29 5.04 24.85
N SER A 167 -3.84 6.05 25.52
CA SER A 167 -3.09 6.85 26.48
C SER A 167 -3.05 6.13 27.82
N VAL A 168 -1.91 6.20 28.52
CA VAL A 168 -1.83 5.80 29.92
C VAL A 168 -2.70 6.73 30.75
N SER A 169 -3.52 6.16 31.63
CA SER A 169 -4.23 6.93 32.64
C SER A 169 -3.19 7.61 33.53
N ALA A 170 -3.19 8.95 33.59
CA ALA A 170 -2.55 9.63 34.71
C ALA A 170 -3.26 9.16 35.98
N ARG A 171 -2.52 8.51 36.89
CA ARG A 171 -2.99 8.29 38.26
C ARG A 171 -2.88 9.60 39.03
#